data_AF-A0A973TRK2-F1
#
_entry.id   AF-A0A973TRK2-F1
#
_cell.length_a   1.000
_cell.length_b   1.000
_cell.length_c   1.000
_cell.angle_alpha   90.00
_cell.angle_beta   90.00
_cell.angle_gamma   90.00
#
_symmetry.space_group_name_H-M   'P 1'
#
loop_
_entity.id
_entity.type
_entity.pdbx_description
1 polymer ?
#
loop_
_entity_poly.entity_id
_entity_poly.type
_entity_poly.pdbx_seq_one_letter_code
_entity_poly.pdbx_strand_id
1 'polypeptide(L)' 'MRSSRAVLLPGTASDEVFISAVFAGPLAGAGLALVAPASRSVREHVEALDAAWDGTPLVVGGVSLGAHVA' A
#
# COMPACT_ATOMS: atom_id res chain seq x y z
N MET A 1 4.91 19.39 -8.00
CA MET A 1 4.52 18.93 -6.64
C MET A 1 4.88 17.45 -6.56
N ARG A 2 5.52 16.97 -5.49
CA ARG A 2 5.69 15.52 -5.31
C ARG A 2 4.30 14.92 -5.04
N SER A 3 3.87 13.94 -5.82
CA SER A 3 2.66 13.17 -5.51
C SER A 3 2.86 12.45 -4.19
N SER A 4 1.91 12.60 -3.26
CA SER A 4 1.94 11.86 -2.00
C SER A 4 1.82 10.36 -2.28
N ARG A 5 2.60 9.56 -1.56
CA ARG A 5 2.64 8.10 -1.75
C ARG A 5 1.53 7.44 -0.94
N ALA A 6 0.82 6.51 -1.57
CA ALA A 6 -0.16 5.65 -0.92
C ALA A 6 0.37 4.21 -0.92
N VAL A 7 0.65 3.66 0.26
CA VAL A 7 1.04 2.25 0.43
C VAL A 7 -0.22 1.45 0.73
N LEU A 8 -0.58 0.52 -0.15
CA LEU A 8 -1.75 -0.35 0.05
C LEU A 8 -1.32 -1.80 0.28
N LEU A 9 -1.66 -2.32 1.44
CA LEU A 9 -1.30 -3.64 1.92
C LEU A 9 -2.33 -4.70 1.49
N PRO A 10 -1.90 -5.85 0.92
CA PRO A 10 -2.81 -6.94 0.60
C PRO A 10 -3.39 -7.58 1.87
N GLY A 11 -4.59 -8.16 1.74
CA GLY A 11 -5.15 -9.10 2.71
C GLY A 11 -4.73 -10.55 2.43
N THR A 12 -5.13 -11.47 3.32
CA THR A 12 -4.73 -12.90 3.32
C THR A 12 -4.89 -13.62 1.98
N ALA A 13 -5.92 -13.29 1.20
CA ALA A 13 -6.25 -13.93 -0.07
C ALA A 13 -6.06 -12.99 -1.28
N SER A 14 -5.26 -11.94 -1.13
CA SER A 14 -4.92 -10.99 -2.19
C SER A 14 -3.41 -10.78 -2.25
N ASP A 15 -2.94 -10.10 -3.29
CA ASP A 15 -1.53 -9.83 -3.54
C ASP A 15 -1.35 -8.43 -4.14
N GLU A 16 -0.10 -8.05 -4.40
CA GLU A 16 0.28 -6.79 -5.01
C GLU A 16 -0.32 -6.59 -6.41
N VAL A 17 -0.62 -7.69 -7.12
CA VAL A 17 -1.25 -7.65 -8.46
C VAL A 17 -2.70 -7.23 -8.32
N PHE A 18 -3.45 -7.85 -7.39
CA PHE A 18 -4.82 -7.45 -7.07
C PHE A 18 -4.88 -5.99 -6.63
N ILE A 19 -4.00 -5.57 -5.71
CA ILE A 19 -3.95 -4.18 -5.24
C ILE A 19 -3.68 -3.23 -6.40
N SER A 20 -2.68 -3.53 -7.24
CA SER A 20 -2.34 -2.70 -8.41
C SER A 20 -3.50 -2.61 -9.40
N ALA A 21 -4.16 -3.73 -9.70
CA ALA A 21 -5.27 -3.78 -10.65
C ALA A 21 -6.48 -2.96 -10.18
N VAL A 22 -6.79 -2.97 -8.88
CA VAL A 22 -7.97 -2.30 -8.34
C VAL A 22 -7.71 -0.82 -8.01
N PHE A 23 -6.54 -0.49 -7.47
CA PHE A 23 -6.31 0.83 -6.85
C PHE A 23 -5.42 1.77 -7.64
N ALA A 24 -4.66 1.32 -8.64
CA ALA A 24 -3.74 2.21 -9.38
C ALA A 24 -4.49 3.38 -10.05
N GLY A 25 -5.60 3.10 -10.73
CA GLY A 25 -6.42 4.11 -11.41
C GLY A 25 -7.04 5.12 -10.44
N PRO A 26 -7.82 4.67 -9.44
CA PRO A 26 -8.44 5.57 -8.45
C PRO A 26 -7.44 6.45 -7.70
N LEU A 27 -6.30 5.90 -7.27
CA LEU A 27 -5.26 6.67 -6.57
C LEU A 27 -4.59 7.69 -7.49
N ALA A 28 -4.28 7.32 -8.73
CA ALA A 28 -3.75 8.27 -9.71
C ALA A 28 -4.74 9.42 -9.98
N GLY A 29 -6.04 9.12 -10.07
CA GLY A 29 -7.10 10.14 -10.19
C GLY A 29 -7.18 11.08 -8.99
N ALA A 30 -6.76 10.63 -7.80
CA ALA A 30 -6.64 11.44 -6.59
C ALA A 30 -5.26 12.12 -6.43
N GLY A 31 -4.36 11.98 -7.41
CA GLY A 31 -3.01 12.55 -7.36
C GLY A 31 -2.02 11.80 -6.45
N LEU A 32 -2.36 10.57 -6.06
CA LEU A 32 -1.54 9.70 -5.21
C LEU A 32 -0.78 8.66 -6.04
N ALA A 33 0.50 8.45 -5.72
CA ALA A 33 1.30 7.39 -6.31
C ALA A 33 1.16 6.10 -5.50
N LEU A 34 0.66 5.02 -6.12
CA LEU A 34 0.49 3.73 -5.47
C LEU A 34 1.85 3.03 -5.25
N VAL A 35 2.03 2.48 -4.05
CA VAL A 35 3.03 1.49 -3.69
C VAL A 35 2.27 0.24 -3.23
N ALA A 36 2.39 -0.85 -3.98
CA ALA A 36 1.78 -2.15 -3.65
C ALA A 36 2.90 -3.15 -3.33
N PRO A 37 3.25 -3.36 -2.06
CA PRO A 37 4.29 -4.32 -1.69
C PRO A 37 3.80 -5.76 -1.82
N ALA A 38 4.70 -6.64 -2.25
CA ALA A 38 4.49 -8.08 -2.17
C ALA A 38 4.74 -8.55 -0.72
N SER A 39 3.67 -8.67 0.07
CA SER A 39 3.71 -9.10 1.47
C SER A 39 2.58 -10.08 1.76
N ARG A 40 2.84 -11.09 2.59
CA ARG A 40 1.88 -12.17 2.93
C ARG A 40 1.66 -12.35 4.42
N SER A 41 2.62 -11.97 5.25
CA SER A 41 2.52 -12.04 6.72
C SER A 41 2.45 -10.66 7.36
N VAL A 42 1.90 -10.56 8.59
CA VAL A 42 1.86 -9.29 9.33
C VAL A 42 3.27 -8.68 9.49
N ARG A 43 4.30 -9.51 9.70
CA ARG A 43 5.68 -9.04 9.77
C ARG A 43 6.12 -8.38 8.47
N GLU A 44 5.90 -9.03 7.33
CA GLU A 44 6.26 -8.49 6.01
C GLU A 44 5.50 -7.20 5.69
N HIS A 45 4.24 -7.07 6.15
CA HIS A 45 3.49 -5.82 6.01
C HIS A 45 4.16 -4.67 6.76
N VAL A 46 4.58 -4.89 8.01
CA VAL A 46 5.29 -3.87 8.81
C VAL A 46 6.64 -3.52 8.18
N GLU A 47 7.41 -4.53 7.76
CA GLU A 47 8.69 -4.32 7.06
C GLU A 47 8.51 -3.52 5.76
N ALA A 48 7.40 -3.74 5.04
CA ALA A 48 7.08 -2.98 3.84
C ALA A 48 6.73 -1.51 4.13
N LEU A 49 6.06 -1.22 5.24
CA LEU A 49 5.79 0.16 5.67
C LEU A 49 7.08 0.88 6.05
N ASP A 50 7.95 0.21 6.81
CA ASP A 50 9.27 0.74 7.19
C ASP A 50 10.12 1.02 5.94
N ALA A 51 10.14 0.10 4.97
CA ALA A 51 10.87 0.28 3.71
C ALA A 51 10.28 1.38 2.81
N ALA A 52 8.98 1.66 2.91
CA ALA A 52 8.33 2.70 2.13
C ALA A 52 8.59 4.11 2.68
N TRP A 53 8.88 4.23 3.98
CA TRP A 53 9.09 5.51 4.67
C TRP A 53 10.47 6.10 4.36
N ASP A 54 10.47 7.26 3.69
CA ASP A 54 11.69 8.01 3.34
C ASP A 54 11.88 9.28 4.19
N GLY A 55 11.19 9.37 5.33
CA GLY A 55 11.14 10.58 6.16
C GLY A 55 10.01 11.54 5.82
N THR A 56 9.16 11.23 4.83
CA THR A 56 7.99 12.04 4.46
C THR A 56 6.66 11.34 4.77
N PRO A 57 5.57 12.08 5.08
CA PRO A 57 4.27 11.48 5.37
C PRO A 57 3.76 10.54 4.28
N LEU A 58 3.25 9.38 4.70
CA LEU A 58 2.64 8.37 3.85
C LEU A 58 1.12 8.30 4.10
N VAL A 59 0.36 8.03 3.05
CA VAL A 59 -1.00 7.49 3.18
C VAL A 59 -0.87 5.98 3.22
N VAL A 60 -1.46 5.34 4.22
CA VAL A 60 -1.43 3.88 4.38
C VAL A 60 -2.86 3.35 4.38
N GLY A 61 -3.06 2.21 3.73
CA GLY A 61 -4.33 1.50 3.72
C GLY A 61 -4.13 0.04 3.33
N GLY A 62 -5.22 -0.69 3.16
CA GLY A 62 -5.15 -2.07 2.72
C GLY A 62 -6.51 -2.73 2.59
N VAL A 63 -6.50 -4.04 2.38
CA VAL A 63 -7.71 -4.87 2.25
C VAL A 63 -7.72 -5.92 3.35
N SER A 64 -8.85 -6.08 4.04
CA SER A 64 -9.02 -7.11 5.10
C SER A 64 -7.88 -7.07 6.12
N LEU A 65 -7.06 -8.13 6.25
CA LEU A 65 -5.90 -8.15 7.15
C LEU A 65 -4.93 -6.97 6.89
N GLY A 66 -4.67 -6.62 5.63
CA GLY A 66 -3.82 -5.47 5.30
C GLY A 66 -4.39 -4.15 5.81
N ALA A 67 -5.73 -4.01 5.86
CA ALA A 67 -6.39 -2.85 6.44
C ALA A 67 -6.33 -2.80 7.97
N HIS A 68 -6.15 -3.94 8.64
CA HIS A 68 -5.97 -3.98 10.10
C HIS A 68 -4.53 -3.63 10.51
N VAL A 69 -3.55 -3.85 9.62
CA VAL A 69 -2.14 -3.52 9.86
C VAL A 69 -1.85 -2.05 9.53
N ALA A 70 -2.51 -1.52 8.51
CA ALA A 70 -2.45 -0.12 8.08
C ALA A 70 -2.91 0.85 9.18
#